data_AF-A0A4U8YVD4-F1
#
_entry.id   AF-A0A4U8YVD4-F1
#
_cell.length_a   1.000
_cell.length_b   1.000
_cell.length_c   1.000
_cell.angle_alpha   90.00
_cell.angle_beta   90.00
_cell.angle_gamma   90.00
#
_symmetry.space_group_name_H-M   'P 1'
#
loop_
_entity.id
_entity.type
_entity.pdbx_description
1 polymer ?
#
loop_
_entity_poly.entity_id
_entity_poly.type
_entity_poly.pdbx_seq_one_letter_code
_entity_poly.pdbx_strand_id
1 'polypeptide(L)'
;MSSAITALGQTRINQLRGEEKPLVIDRMVLALVPGLDPSQPVDRNQQMPDPAHIVHTHTIDDAHKGYVNSDQVVYSMILGSDVGDFSFNWIGTVEAVTGNVITVTITPETPKRKTDLGSNTTGNNITRNVMMRFQDAQALTGVSVSAETWQFDYTTWMTARIGEHDGDDGAHRDIRAKISEHAQSGEAHQDIRELLVGHGHNASDLSGVVGVLSEAGGAIIERGRNVNGEYVRWADGTQICWLRV
;
A
#
# COMPACT_ATOMS: atom_id res chain seq x y z
N MET A 1 4.67 6.36 -12.28
CA MET A 1 5.37 5.57 -11.25
C MET A 1 5.46 4.15 -11.76
N SER A 2 6.57 3.44 -11.59
CA SER A 2 6.73 2.09 -12.14
C SER A 2 7.10 1.08 -11.06
N SER A 3 6.72 -0.19 -11.24
CA SER A 3 7.08 -1.26 -10.31
C SER A 3 7.27 -2.59 -11.03
N ALA A 4 8.14 -3.44 -10.49
CA ALA A 4 8.42 -4.76 -11.04
C ALA A 4 8.94 -5.73 -9.97
N ILE A 5 8.72 -7.04 -10.19
CA ILE A 5 9.46 -8.10 -9.50
C ILE A 5 10.88 -8.11 -10.09
N THR A 6 11.91 -8.07 -9.23
CA THR A 6 13.31 -8.03 -9.68
C THR A 6 13.74 -9.36 -10.32
N ALA A 7 14.87 -9.38 -11.02
CA ALA A 7 15.46 -10.61 -11.55
C ALA A 7 15.91 -11.55 -10.41
N LEU A 8 16.44 -10.99 -9.32
CA LEU A 8 16.75 -11.72 -8.10
C LEU A 8 15.47 -12.30 -7.46
N GLY A 9 14.40 -11.50 -7.36
CA GLY A 9 13.10 -11.92 -6.84
C GLY A 9 12.50 -13.07 -7.64
N GLN A 10 12.53 -12.97 -8.98
CA GLN A 10 12.06 -14.06 -9.84
C GLN A 10 12.86 -15.35 -9.63
N THR A 11 14.19 -15.24 -9.61
CA THR A 11 15.07 -16.39 -9.41
C THR A 11 14.79 -17.03 -8.06
N ARG A 12 14.61 -16.20 -7.03
CA ARG A 12 14.32 -16.64 -5.67
C ARG A 12 12.96 -17.33 -5.55
N ILE A 13 11.92 -16.80 -6.18
CA ILE A 13 10.59 -17.42 -6.26
C ILE A 13 10.68 -18.82 -6.89
N ASN A 14 11.38 -18.95 -8.02
CA ASN A 14 11.53 -20.23 -8.72
C ASN A 14 12.34 -21.23 -7.89
N GLN A 15 13.42 -20.77 -7.25
CA GLN A 15 14.25 -21.59 -6.38
C GLN A 15 13.44 -22.14 -5.20
N LEU A 16 12.75 -21.26 -4.47
CA LEU A 16 11.97 -21.64 -3.29
C LEU A 16 10.82 -22.60 -3.62
N ARG A 17 10.22 -22.45 -4.81
CA ARG A 17 9.24 -23.39 -5.33
C ARG A 17 9.83 -24.80 -5.53
N GLY A 18 11.02 -24.90 -6.12
CA GLY A 18 11.70 -26.19 -6.31
C GLY A 18 12.20 -26.82 -5.01
N GLU A 19 12.47 -25.99 -3.99
CA GLU A 19 12.89 -26.43 -2.65
C GLU A 19 11.72 -26.70 -1.69
N GLU A 20 10.47 -26.40 -2.08
CA GLU A 20 9.28 -26.43 -1.22
C GLU A 20 9.44 -25.61 0.08
N LYS A 21 10.10 -24.45 -0.03
CA LYS A 21 10.32 -23.53 1.08
C LYS A 21 9.51 -22.24 0.91
N PRO A 22 9.07 -21.62 2.02
CA PRO A 22 8.32 -20.39 1.93
C PRO A 22 9.20 -19.20 1.53
N LEU A 23 8.65 -18.29 0.73
CA LEU A 23 9.18 -16.94 0.54
C LEU A 23 8.69 -16.03 1.66
N VAL A 24 9.60 -15.72 2.60
CA VAL A 24 9.29 -14.84 3.74
C VAL A 24 9.74 -13.42 3.43
N ILE A 25 8.78 -12.53 3.22
CA ILE A 25 9.01 -11.08 3.12
C ILE A 25 8.64 -10.45 4.46
N ASP A 26 9.60 -9.77 5.08
CA ASP A 26 9.48 -9.24 6.44
C ASP A 26 9.66 -7.73 6.52
N ARG A 27 10.10 -7.07 5.45
CA ARG A 27 10.33 -5.63 5.47
C ARG A 27 10.12 -4.94 4.13
N MET A 28 9.75 -3.67 4.24
CA MET A 28 9.77 -2.68 3.17
C MET A 28 10.87 -1.65 3.44
N VAL A 29 11.66 -1.32 2.43
CA VAL A 29 12.74 -0.34 2.51
C VAL A 29 12.38 0.87 1.65
N LEU A 30 12.59 2.06 2.19
CA LEU A 30 12.49 3.33 1.49
C LEU A 30 13.88 3.93 1.29
N ALA A 31 14.12 4.44 0.09
CA ALA A 31 15.37 5.11 -0.26
C ALA A 31 15.13 6.37 -1.10
N LEU A 32 16.07 7.30 -1.00
CA LEU A 32 16.20 8.45 -1.90
C LEU A 32 17.42 8.25 -2.80
N VAL A 33 17.18 7.70 -3.98
CA VAL A 33 18.22 7.35 -4.95
C VAL A 33 18.36 8.50 -5.96
N PRO A 34 19.52 9.15 -6.07
CA PRO A 34 19.73 10.25 -7.01
C PRO A 34 19.52 9.83 -8.47
N GLY A 35 18.89 10.70 -9.27
CA GLY A 35 18.77 10.52 -10.71
C GLY A 35 17.78 9.44 -11.18
N LEU A 36 16.98 8.85 -10.28
CA LEU A 36 15.87 7.99 -10.70
C LEU A 36 14.81 8.79 -11.44
N ASP A 37 14.48 8.36 -12.66
CA ASP A 37 13.38 8.89 -13.44
C ASP A 37 12.11 8.04 -13.21
N PRO A 38 11.09 8.56 -12.51
CA PRO A 38 9.87 7.83 -12.20
C PRO A 38 8.93 7.62 -13.40
N SER A 39 9.25 8.22 -14.56
CA SER A 39 8.54 8.01 -15.82
C SER A 39 9.07 6.80 -16.59
N GLN A 40 10.27 6.32 -16.27
CA GLN A 40 10.85 5.15 -16.94
C GLN A 40 10.36 3.83 -16.31
N PRO A 41 10.34 2.74 -17.11
CA PRO A 41 10.30 1.39 -16.59
C PRO A 41 11.29 1.11 -15.45
N VAL A 42 10.89 0.32 -14.46
CA VAL A 42 11.84 -0.24 -13.49
C VAL A 42 12.81 -1.18 -14.21
N ASP A 43 14.10 -0.99 -13.95
CA ASP A 43 15.13 -1.98 -14.26
C ASP A 43 15.03 -3.14 -13.27
N ARG A 44 14.78 -4.34 -13.77
CA ARG A 44 14.62 -5.55 -12.93
C ARG A 44 15.93 -6.01 -12.32
N ASN A 45 17.08 -5.53 -12.78
CA ASN A 45 18.37 -5.86 -12.18
C ASN A 45 18.69 -4.99 -10.97
N GLN A 46 17.78 -4.07 -10.57
CA GLN A 46 17.97 -3.31 -9.35
C GLN A 46 18.13 -4.21 -8.14
N GLN A 47 19.08 -3.78 -7.30
CA GLN A 47 19.41 -4.40 -6.02
C GLN A 47 19.04 -3.45 -4.89
N MET A 48 19.38 -3.82 -3.66
CA MET A 48 19.31 -2.89 -2.54
C MET A 48 20.12 -1.62 -2.87
N PRO A 49 19.54 -0.42 -2.69
CA PRO A 49 20.29 0.82 -2.82
C PRO A 49 21.49 0.86 -1.88
N ASP A 50 22.47 1.72 -2.19
CA ASP A 50 23.56 2.01 -1.27
C ASP A 50 22.98 2.39 0.11
N PRO A 51 23.51 1.87 1.23
CA PRO A 51 23.03 2.19 2.57
C PRO A 51 22.93 3.69 2.86
N ALA A 52 23.76 4.53 2.24
CA ALA A 52 23.71 5.98 2.37
C ALA A 52 22.43 6.61 1.79
N HIS A 53 21.73 5.91 0.90
CA HIS A 53 20.48 6.34 0.29
C HIS A 53 19.24 5.76 0.98
N ILE A 54 19.40 4.80 1.88
CA ILE A 54 18.29 4.22 2.64
C ILE A 54 17.85 5.21 3.72
N VAL A 55 16.59 5.63 3.65
CA VAL A 55 16.02 6.62 4.58
C VAL A 55 15.09 6.01 5.63
N HIS A 56 14.51 4.84 5.34
CA HIS A 56 13.66 4.13 6.29
C HIS A 56 13.59 2.63 5.99
N THR A 57 13.50 1.81 7.03
CA THR A 57 13.21 0.38 6.93
C THR A 57 12.03 0.07 7.85
N HIS A 58 10.97 -0.48 7.29
CA HIS A 58 9.75 -0.83 7.98
C HIS A 58 9.61 -2.35 8.05
N THR A 59 9.52 -2.89 9.25
CA THR A 59 9.16 -4.31 9.45
C THR A 59 7.67 -4.49 9.21
N ILE A 60 7.30 -5.51 8.44
CA ILE A 60 5.92 -5.83 8.09
C ILE A 60 5.46 -6.95 9.03
N ASP A 61 4.57 -6.61 9.95
CA ASP A 61 3.90 -7.60 10.80
C ASP A 61 2.89 -8.44 9.98
N ASP A 62 2.35 -9.49 10.60
CA ASP A 62 1.43 -10.40 9.89
C ASP A 62 0.05 -9.78 9.62
N ALA A 63 -0.34 -8.73 10.36
CA ALA A 63 -1.60 -8.02 10.13
C ALA A 63 -1.54 -7.15 8.84
N HIS A 64 -0.34 -6.80 8.39
CA HIS A 64 -0.10 -6.04 7.17
C HIS A 64 0.32 -6.92 5.97
N LYS A 65 0.03 -8.22 6.04
CA LYS A 65 0.19 -9.18 4.94
C LYS A 65 -1.17 -9.77 4.60
N GLY A 66 -1.51 -9.84 3.32
CA GLY A 66 -2.80 -10.36 2.90
C GLY A 66 -2.76 -11.01 1.53
N TYR A 67 -3.61 -12.01 1.31
CA TYR A 67 -3.83 -12.58 -0.02
C TYR A 67 -5.13 -12.04 -0.61
N VAL A 68 -5.15 -11.83 -1.93
CA VAL A 68 -6.36 -11.47 -2.68
C VAL A 68 -6.95 -12.72 -3.35
N ASN A 69 -6.08 -13.58 -3.87
CA ASN A 69 -6.40 -14.91 -4.39
C ASN A 69 -5.13 -15.77 -4.33
N SER A 70 -5.21 -17.01 -4.82
CA SER A 70 -4.08 -17.96 -4.79
C SER A 70 -2.79 -17.42 -5.41
N ASP A 71 -2.90 -16.52 -6.39
CA ASP A 71 -1.77 -15.97 -7.16
C ASP A 71 -1.40 -14.54 -6.76
N GLN A 72 -2.06 -13.96 -5.76
CA GLN A 72 -1.90 -12.54 -5.42
C GLN A 72 -1.80 -12.34 -3.93
N VAL A 73 -0.69 -11.71 -3.52
CA VAL A 73 -0.44 -11.31 -2.15
C VAL A 73 0.00 -9.86 -2.10
N VAL A 74 -0.38 -9.16 -1.03
CA VAL A 74 -0.11 -7.76 -0.80
C VAL A 74 0.55 -7.57 0.56
N TYR A 75 1.52 -6.66 0.58
CA TYR A 75 2.25 -6.24 1.77
C TYR A 75 2.00 -4.75 1.96
N SER A 76 1.63 -4.36 3.17
CA SER A 76 1.34 -2.98 3.51
C SER A 76 2.37 -2.40 4.46
N MET A 77 2.60 -1.09 4.33
CA MET A 77 3.36 -0.28 5.24
C MET A 77 2.54 0.97 5.55
N ILE A 78 2.44 1.29 6.84
CA ILE A 78 1.79 2.49 7.33
C ILE A 78 2.81 3.27 8.16
N LEU A 79 3.11 4.49 7.72
CA LEU A 79 3.97 5.43 8.41
C LEU A 79 3.12 6.57 8.97
N GLY A 80 2.97 6.60 10.29
CA GLY A 80 2.28 7.66 11.01
C GLY A 80 3.06 8.98 11.01
N SER A 81 2.43 10.03 11.52
CA SER A 81 3.01 11.37 11.58
C SER A 81 4.13 11.51 12.61
N ASP A 82 4.44 10.46 13.36
CA ASP A 82 5.58 10.34 14.29
C ASP A 82 6.91 9.95 13.59
N VAL A 83 6.83 9.49 12.34
CA VAL A 83 7.98 9.07 11.51
C VAL A 83 8.36 10.17 10.49
N GLY A 84 9.65 10.46 10.33
CA GLY A 84 10.17 11.53 9.46
C GLY A 84 11.32 12.29 10.14
N ASP A 85 11.95 13.29 9.52
CA ASP A 85 11.72 13.82 8.17
C ASP A 85 12.65 13.18 7.13
N PHE A 86 12.11 12.83 5.96
CA PHE A 86 12.90 12.38 4.82
C PHE A 86 12.10 12.47 3.52
N SER A 87 12.80 12.46 2.38
CA SER A 87 12.19 12.21 1.07
C SER A 87 12.55 10.80 0.62
N PHE A 88 11.71 10.18 -0.20
CA PHE A 88 12.01 8.90 -0.85
C PHE A 88 11.46 8.87 -2.28
N ASN A 89 12.13 8.14 -3.16
CA ASN A 89 11.69 7.90 -4.54
C ASN A 89 11.75 6.42 -4.94
N TRP A 90 12.15 5.55 -4.00
CA TRP A 90 12.32 4.12 -4.20
C TRP A 90 11.70 3.35 -3.02
N ILE A 91 11.00 2.25 -3.33
CA ILE A 91 10.37 1.34 -2.37
C ILE A 91 10.72 -0.08 -2.77
N GLY A 92 11.19 -0.91 -1.84
CA GLY A 92 11.46 -2.33 -2.11
C GLY A 92 10.93 -3.26 -1.03
N THR A 93 10.36 -4.39 -1.43
CA THR A 93 10.06 -5.49 -0.50
C THR A 93 11.29 -6.41 -0.43
N VAL A 94 11.60 -6.90 0.77
CA VAL A 94 12.87 -7.61 1.01
C VAL A 94 12.58 -8.96 1.66
N GLU A 95 13.28 -9.99 1.18
CA GLU A 95 13.25 -11.32 1.78
C GLU A 95 14.02 -11.35 3.10
N ALA A 96 13.42 -11.96 4.12
CA ALA A 96 13.99 -12.12 5.45
C ALA A 96 15.32 -12.90 5.43
N VAL A 97 15.38 -13.99 4.66
CA VAL A 97 16.49 -14.97 4.70
C VAL A 97 17.74 -14.44 4.00
N THR A 98 17.61 -13.93 2.78
CA THR A 98 18.77 -13.53 1.96
C THR A 98 19.04 -12.03 2.00
N GLY A 99 18.06 -11.21 2.39
CA GLY A 99 18.10 -9.76 2.23
C GLY A 99 17.94 -9.29 0.78
N ASN A 100 17.58 -10.18 -0.15
CA ASN A 100 17.33 -9.80 -1.54
C ASN A 100 16.06 -8.94 -1.66
N VAL A 101 16.14 -7.93 -2.52
CA VAL A 101 14.98 -7.14 -2.92
C VAL A 101 14.14 -7.95 -3.91
N ILE A 102 12.89 -8.24 -3.55
CA ILE A 102 11.96 -9.05 -4.35
C ILE A 102 11.20 -8.18 -5.34
N THR A 103 10.70 -7.03 -4.89
CA THR A 103 10.05 -6.03 -5.76
C THR A 103 10.71 -4.68 -5.60
N VAL A 104 10.62 -3.89 -6.66
CA VAL A 104 11.01 -2.48 -6.66
C VAL A 104 9.88 -1.64 -7.22
N THR A 105 9.57 -0.53 -6.55
CA THR A 105 8.69 0.54 -7.01
C THR A 105 9.45 1.86 -7.04
N ILE A 106 9.43 2.55 -8.17
CA ILE A 106 9.98 3.89 -8.35
C ILE A 106 8.82 4.90 -8.39
N THR A 107 8.93 5.93 -7.56
CA THR A 107 7.95 7.01 -7.38
C THR A 107 8.61 8.37 -7.60
N PRO A 108 7.89 9.43 -8.01
CA PRO A 108 8.33 10.79 -7.75
C PRO A 108 8.77 10.94 -6.30
N GLU A 109 9.75 11.80 -6.09
CA GLU A 109 10.22 12.15 -4.76
C GLU A 109 9.03 12.56 -3.89
N THR A 110 8.81 11.78 -2.83
CA THR A 110 7.71 11.95 -1.91
C THR A 110 8.26 12.34 -0.54
N PRO A 111 7.86 13.50 0.02
CA PRO A 111 8.27 13.91 1.35
C PRO A 111 7.44 13.20 2.44
N LYS A 112 8.12 12.65 3.44
CA LYS A 112 7.56 12.25 4.74
C LYS A 112 7.96 13.29 5.78
N ARG A 113 6.95 13.92 6.39
CA ARG A 113 7.10 14.93 7.43
C ARG A 113 6.62 14.39 8.76
N LYS A 114 7.41 14.61 9.80
CA LYS A 114 7.05 14.33 11.18
C LYS A 114 6.28 15.53 11.76
N THR A 115 5.30 15.25 12.62
CA THR A 115 4.63 16.27 13.41
C THR A 115 5.60 16.82 14.45
N ASP A 116 5.80 18.13 14.44
CA ASP A 116 6.58 18.84 15.44
C ASP A 116 5.67 19.80 16.22
N LEU A 117 5.40 19.43 17.47
CA LEU A 117 4.58 20.21 18.39
C LEU A 117 5.29 21.50 18.83
N GLY A 118 6.63 21.54 18.81
CA GLY A 118 7.42 22.72 19.21
C GLY A 118 7.38 23.84 18.17
N SER A 119 7.32 23.50 16.88
CA SER A 119 7.16 24.45 15.78
C SER A 119 5.72 24.56 15.26
N ASN A 120 4.77 23.84 15.85
CA ASN A 120 3.37 23.75 15.41
C ASN A 120 3.24 23.30 13.94
N THR A 121 4.11 22.39 13.51
CA THR A 121 4.13 21.82 12.16
C THR A 121 3.44 20.46 12.14
N THR A 122 2.38 20.32 11.37
CA THR A 122 1.66 19.05 11.18
C THR A 122 2.41 18.15 10.20
N GLY A 123 2.68 16.91 10.62
CA GLY A 123 3.26 15.87 9.76
C GLY A 123 2.21 15.25 8.82
N ASN A 124 2.64 14.31 7.98
CA ASN A 124 1.74 13.54 7.11
C ASN A 124 1.76 12.05 7.46
N ASN A 125 0.73 11.32 7.05
CA ASN A 125 0.70 9.86 7.11
C ASN A 125 0.93 9.29 5.71
N ILE A 126 1.65 8.17 5.61
CA ILE A 126 1.91 7.50 4.33
C ILE A 126 1.55 6.02 4.45
N THR A 127 0.63 5.57 3.62
CA THR A 127 0.36 4.14 3.40
C THR A 127 0.90 3.70 2.04
N ARG A 128 1.51 2.52 1.97
CA ARG A 128 1.99 1.89 0.74
C ARG A 128 1.59 0.43 0.70
N ASN A 129 0.87 0.05 -0.35
CA ASN A 129 0.48 -1.33 -0.63
C ASN A 129 1.26 -1.84 -1.85
N VAL A 130 2.08 -2.87 -1.65
CA VAL A 130 2.81 -3.54 -2.73
C VAL A 130 2.17 -4.89 -2.96
N MET A 131 1.49 -5.04 -4.11
CA MET A 131 0.91 -6.32 -4.50
C MET A 131 1.81 -7.05 -5.50
N MET A 132 2.12 -8.30 -5.17
CA MET A 132 2.82 -9.23 -6.03
C MET A 132 1.84 -10.23 -6.61
N ARG A 133 1.93 -10.43 -7.92
CA ARG A 133 1.21 -11.47 -8.62
C ARG A 133 2.17 -12.46 -9.28
N PHE A 134 2.09 -13.71 -8.86
CA PHE A 134 2.77 -14.84 -9.47
C PHE A 134 2.03 -16.13 -9.10
N GLN A 135 2.21 -17.18 -9.90
CA GLN A 135 1.52 -18.44 -9.69
C GLN A 135 1.78 -19.00 -8.28
N ASP A 136 0.71 -19.42 -7.60
CA ASP A 136 0.73 -20.01 -6.27
C ASP A 136 1.35 -19.09 -5.19
N ALA A 137 1.23 -17.76 -5.35
CA ALA A 137 1.81 -16.79 -4.42
C ALA A 137 1.36 -16.95 -2.98
N GLN A 138 0.08 -17.26 -2.75
CA GLN A 138 -0.44 -17.51 -1.41
C GLN A 138 0.28 -18.71 -0.77
N ALA A 139 0.36 -19.83 -1.50
CA ALA A 139 0.99 -21.06 -1.01
C ALA A 139 2.50 -20.86 -0.78
N LEU A 140 3.20 -20.19 -1.71
CA LEU A 140 4.64 -19.96 -1.58
C LEU A 140 4.99 -19.01 -0.44
N THR A 141 4.15 -18.01 -0.15
CA THR A 141 4.45 -17.04 0.92
C THR A 141 3.87 -17.43 2.28
N GLY A 142 2.91 -18.37 2.31
CA GLY A 142 2.20 -18.76 3.52
C GLY A 142 1.25 -17.68 4.07
N VAL A 143 0.99 -16.62 3.30
CA VAL A 143 0.06 -15.55 3.70
C VAL A 143 -1.36 -16.11 3.73
N SER A 144 -1.94 -16.17 4.93
CA SER A 144 -3.21 -16.87 5.19
C SER A 144 -4.35 -15.95 5.58
N VAL A 145 -4.07 -14.65 5.74
CA VAL A 145 -5.06 -13.63 6.05
C VAL A 145 -5.61 -13.08 4.73
N SER A 146 -6.93 -13.10 4.52
CA SER A 146 -7.53 -12.43 3.36
C SER A 146 -7.27 -10.93 3.46
N ALA A 147 -6.82 -10.30 2.37
CA ALA A 147 -6.59 -8.86 2.32
C ALA A 147 -7.86 -8.05 2.61
N GLU A 148 -9.05 -8.65 2.45
CA GLU A 148 -10.34 -8.06 2.83
C GLU A 148 -10.44 -7.75 4.33
N THR A 149 -9.68 -8.46 5.18
CA THR A 149 -9.78 -8.33 6.65
C THR A 149 -9.07 -7.10 7.23
N TRP A 150 -8.15 -6.49 6.47
CA TRP A 150 -7.38 -5.30 6.86
C TRP A 150 -7.37 -4.21 5.78
N GLN A 151 -8.15 -4.37 4.71
CA GLN A 151 -8.78 -3.22 4.09
C GLN A 151 -9.40 -2.38 5.19
N PHE A 152 -8.89 -1.18 5.40
CA PHE A 152 -9.52 -0.27 6.35
C PHE A 152 -10.92 0.06 5.84
N ASP A 153 -11.94 -0.67 6.32
CA ASP A 153 -13.30 -0.19 6.37
C ASP A 153 -13.37 0.89 7.44
N TYR A 154 -13.10 2.13 7.02
CA TYR A 154 -13.25 3.31 7.87
C TYR A 154 -14.70 3.50 8.35
N THR A 155 -15.71 2.80 7.79
CA THR A 155 -17.11 2.89 8.23
C THR A 155 -17.27 2.41 9.66
N THR A 156 -16.62 1.30 10.03
CA THR A 156 -16.72 0.72 11.37
C THR A 156 -16.09 1.64 12.42
N TRP A 157 -14.93 2.24 12.10
CA TRP A 157 -14.26 3.20 12.97
C TRP A 157 -15.01 4.53 13.09
N MET A 158 -15.55 5.05 11.98
CA MET A 158 -16.32 6.30 11.97
C MET A 158 -17.65 6.14 12.73
N THR A 159 -18.31 4.98 12.61
CA THR A 159 -19.52 4.65 13.38
C THR A 159 -19.23 4.54 14.87
N ALA A 160 -18.11 3.91 15.26
CA ALA A 160 -17.68 3.81 16.66
C ALA A 160 -17.36 5.19 17.25
N ARG A 161 -16.66 6.06 16.50
CA ARG A 161 -16.29 7.41 16.97
C ARG A 161 -17.48 8.37 17.07
N ILE A 162 -18.48 8.24 16.19
CA ILE A 162 -19.78 8.92 16.33
C ILE A 162 -20.50 8.40 17.59
N GLY A 163 -20.44 7.09 17.85
CA GLY A 163 -21.03 6.49 19.05
C GLY A 163 -20.41 6.97 20.37
N GLU A 164 -19.10 7.24 20.38
CA GLU A 164 -18.37 7.72 21.57
C GLU A 164 -18.60 9.21 21.89
N HIS A 165 -19.01 10.03 20.91
CA HIS A 165 -19.30 11.46 21.11
C HIS A 165 -20.78 11.74 21.45
N ASP A 166 -21.67 10.77 21.23
CA ASP A 166 -23.11 10.86 21.48
C ASP A 166 -23.49 10.14 22.78
N GLY A 167 -23.08 10.69 23.92
CA GLY A 167 -23.42 10.19 25.24
C GLY A 167 -24.89 10.36 25.63
N ASP A 168 -25.83 9.86 24.80
CA ASP A 168 -27.29 9.78 25.02
C ASP A 168 -28.14 10.91 24.40
N ASP A 169 -28.16 11.09 23.07
CA ASP A 169 -29.42 11.49 22.38
C ASP A 169 -29.28 11.54 20.86
N GLY A 170 -30.37 11.21 20.16
CA GLY A 170 -30.47 10.89 18.72
C GLY A 170 -30.08 11.95 17.67
N ALA A 171 -29.10 12.81 17.92
CA ALA A 171 -28.62 13.86 17.01
C ALA A 171 -28.07 13.33 15.67
N HIS A 172 -27.64 12.06 15.61
CA HIS A 172 -27.04 11.45 14.41
C HIS A 172 -27.84 10.25 13.87
N ARG A 173 -29.13 10.10 14.25
CA ARG A 173 -29.98 8.95 13.83
C ARG A 173 -30.14 8.88 12.30
N ASP A 174 -30.22 10.03 11.65
CA ASP A 174 -30.31 10.18 10.19
C ASP A 174 -29.01 9.79 9.48
N ILE A 175 -27.86 10.10 10.07
CA ILE A 175 -26.54 9.70 9.57
C ILE A 175 -26.34 8.19 9.71
N ARG A 176 -26.73 7.59 10.85
CA ARG A 176 -26.66 6.13 11.06
C ARG A 176 -27.56 5.35 10.09
N ALA A 177 -28.75 5.89 9.79
CA ALA A 177 -29.67 5.30 8.80
C ALA A 177 -29.07 5.37 7.38
N LYS A 178 -28.50 6.51 6.99
CA LYS A 178 -27.84 6.68 5.69
C LYS A 178 -26.62 5.78 5.52
N ILE A 179 -25.81 5.60 6.57
CA ILE A 179 -24.67 4.67 6.56
C ILE A 179 -25.15 3.23 6.37
N SER A 180 -26.22 2.82 7.05
CA SER A 180 -26.80 1.47 6.91
C SER A 180 -27.43 1.25 5.53
N GLU A 181 -28.11 2.24 4.95
CA GLU A 181 -28.65 2.18 3.59
C GLU A 181 -27.53 2.10 2.53
N HIS A 182 -26.46 2.87 2.70
CA HIS A 182 -25.30 2.84 1.79
C HIS A 182 -24.51 1.53 1.89
N ALA A 183 -24.36 0.95 3.09
CA ALA A 183 -23.72 -0.36 3.28
C ALA A 183 -24.53 -1.51 2.66
N GLN A 184 -25.85 -1.36 2.53
CA GLN A 184 -26.75 -2.37 1.95
C GLN A 184 -26.96 -2.21 0.43
N SER A 185 -26.66 -1.04 -0.14
CA SER A 185 -26.89 -0.77 -1.57
C SER A 185 -25.88 -1.44 -2.49
N GLY A 186 -24.73 -1.88 -1.97
CA GLY A 186 -23.68 -2.50 -2.76
C GLY A 186 -23.07 -1.57 -3.82
N GLU A 187 -23.31 -0.26 -3.71
CA GLU A 187 -22.66 0.73 -4.57
C GLU A 187 -21.19 0.86 -4.16
N ALA A 188 -20.28 0.74 -5.13
CA ALA A 188 -18.86 0.96 -4.91
C ALA A 188 -18.66 2.34 -4.26
N HIS A 189 -17.94 2.38 -3.13
CA HIS A 189 -17.65 3.62 -2.43
C HIS A 189 -17.02 4.63 -3.40
N GLN A 190 -17.74 5.72 -3.68
CA GLN A 190 -17.15 6.87 -4.38
C GLN A 190 -16.02 7.44 -3.52
N ASP A 191 -15.04 8.04 -4.21
CA ASP A 191 -13.84 8.62 -3.62
C ASP A 191 -14.20 9.41 -2.35
N ILE A 192 -13.52 9.09 -1.24
CA ILE A 192 -13.75 9.76 0.05
C ILE A 192 -13.59 11.28 -0.09
N ARG A 193 -12.81 11.74 -1.09
CA ARG A 193 -12.68 13.15 -1.49
C ARG A 193 -14.00 13.76 -1.95
N GLU A 194 -14.79 13.08 -2.78
CA GLU A 194 -16.09 13.59 -3.26
C GLU A 194 -17.08 13.73 -2.10
N LEU A 195 -17.05 12.77 -1.17
CA LEU A 195 -17.90 12.76 0.03
C LEU A 195 -17.55 13.91 0.99
N LEU A 196 -16.27 14.18 1.25
CA LEU A 196 -15.85 15.26 2.15
C LEU A 196 -16.00 16.66 1.53
N VAL A 197 -15.74 16.81 0.22
CA VAL A 197 -16.01 18.07 -0.50
C VAL A 197 -17.50 18.37 -0.52
N GLY A 198 -18.35 17.35 -0.72
CA GLY A 198 -19.80 17.47 -0.65
C GLY A 198 -20.34 17.92 0.72
N HIS A 199 -19.60 17.64 1.80
CA HIS A 199 -19.96 18.03 3.17
C HIS A 199 -19.17 19.24 3.70
N GLY A 200 -18.44 19.97 2.83
CA GLY A 200 -17.76 21.22 3.18
C GLY A 200 -16.46 21.06 3.98
N HIS A 201 -15.90 19.85 4.03
CA HIS A 201 -14.62 19.57 4.68
C HIS A 201 -13.45 19.73 3.70
N ASN A 202 -12.30 20.18 4.21
CA ASN A 202 -11.12 20.41 3.38
C ASN A 202 -10.41 19.09 3.06
N ALA A 203 -10.43 18.67 1.79
CA ALA A 203 -9.88 17.38 1.34
C ALA A 203 -8.35 17.29 1.41
N SER A 204 -7.66 18.36 1.81
CA SER A 204 -6.21 18.42 2.01
C SER A 204 -5.69 17.46 3.08
N ASP A 205 -6.53 17.12 4.06
CA ASP A 205 -6.14 16.30 5.22
C ASP A 205 -6.12 14.78 4.91
N LEU A 206 -6.63 14.39 3.73
CA LEU A 206 -6.72 13.00 3.26
C LEU A 206 -5.61 12.61 2.29
N SER A 207 -4.60 13.47 2.13
CA SER A 207 -3.39 13.16 1.36
C SER A 207 -2.59 12.05 2.06
N GLY A 208 -3.02 10.79 1.87
CA GLY A 208 -2.45 9.61 2.50
C GLY A 208 -3.45 8.54 2.94
N VAL A 209 -4.77 8.84 2.94
CA VAL A 209 -5.81 7.85 3.25
C VAL A 209 -6.18 7.12 1.97
N VAL A 210 -5.75 5.87 1.90
CA VAL A 210 -6.05 4.92 0.83
C VAL A 210 -7.23 4.06 1.29
N GLY A 211 -8.29 4.05 0.49
CA GLY A 211 -9.51 3.29 0.76
C GLY A 211 -9.35 1.78 0.64
N VAL A 212 -10.43 1.10 1.02
CA VAL A 212 -10.71 -0.33 0.86
C VAL A 212 -10.23 -0.84 -0.52
N LEU A 213 -9.28 -1.78 -0.55
CA LEU A 213 -8.86 -2.61 -1.69
C LEU A 213 -10.02 -3.41 -2.33
N SER A 214 -11.25 -2.90 -2.46
CA SER A 214 -12.34 -3.66 -3.08
C SER A 214 -11.83 -4.17 -4.43
N GLU A 215 -11.80 -5.49 -4.62
CA GLU A 215 -11.26 -6.20 -5.78
C GLU A 215 -11.00 -5.31 -7.00
N ALA A 216 -9.81 -4.72 -7.12
CA ALA A 216 -9.44 -3.90 -8.28
C ALA A 216 -10.53 -2.91 -8.79
N GLY A 217 -11.39 -2.38 -7.91
CA GLY A 217 -12.60 -1.63 -8.25
C GLY A 217 -12.43 -0.11 -8.25
N GLY A 218 -11.26 0.39 -7.82
CA GLY A 218 -10.92 1.81 -7.96
C GLY A 218 -10.63 2.21 -9.41
N ALA A 219 -10.74 3.50 -9.72
CA ALA A 219 -10.32 4.00 -11.03
C ALA A 219 -8.84 3.68 -11.26
N ILE A 220 -8.53 3.08 -12.41
CA ILE A 220 -7.16 2.87 -12.85
C ILE A 220 -6.60 4.22 -13.25
N ILE A 221 -5.56 4.66 -12.54
CA ILE A 221 -4.92 5.96 -12.79
C ILE A 221 -3.65 5.82 -13.64
N GLU A 222 -3.05 4.63 -13.68
CA GLU A 222 -1.86 4.36 -14.51
C GLU A 222 -1.83 2.88 -14.91
N ARG A 223 -1.47 2.60 -16.17
CA ARG A 223 -1.10 1.27 -16.64
C ARG A 223 0.24 1.36 -17.35
N GLY A 224 1.15 0.43 -17.07
CA GLY A 224 2.42 0.33 -17.77
C GLY A 224 2.70 -1.09 -18.22
N ARG A 225 3.17 -1.22 -19.46
CA ARG A 225 3.58 -2.49 -20.06
C ARG A 225 4.89 -2.32 -20.81
N ASN A 226 5.85 -3.20 -20.57
CA ASN A 226 7.10 -3.27 -21.33
C ASN A 226 7.64 -4.71 -21.39
N VAL A 227 8.90 -4.86 -21.79
CA VAL A 227 9.60 -6.16 -21.86
C VAL A 227 9.92 -6.74 -20.48
N ASN A 228 9.94 -5.91 -19.44
CA ASN A 228 10.27 -6.30 -18.07
C ASN A 228 9.03 -6.81 -17.31
N GLY A 229 7.83 -6.39 -17.69
CA GLY A 229 6.58 -6.82 -17.06
C GLY A 229 5.45 -5.85 -17.30
N GLU A 230 4.40 -6.02 -16.50
CA GLU A 230 3.18 -5.21 -16.53
C GLU A 230 2.83 -4.77 -15.12
N TYR A 231 2.32 -3.55 -15.00
CA TYR A 231 1.75 -3.06 -13.76
C TYR A 231 0.50 -2.25 -14.04
N VAL A 232 -0.37 -2.20 -13.04
CA VAL A 232 -1.51 -1.29 -12.96
C VAL A 232 -1.46 -0.59 -11.61
N ARG A 233 -1.87 0.68 -11.59
CA ARG A 233 -1.98 1.50 -10.40
C ARG A 233 -3.42 2.00 -10.27
N TRP A 234 -3.95 1.88 -9.06
CA TRP A 234 -5.28 2.34 -8.70
C TRP A 234 -5.19 3.67 -7.93
N ALA A 235 -6.28 4.44 -7.95
CA ALA A 235 -6.38 5.75 -7.29
C ALA A 235 -6.09 5.69 -5.78
N ASP A 236 -6.36 4.54 -5.18
CA ASP A 236 -6.06 4.17 -3.81
C ASP A 236 -4.54 3.91 -3.59
N GLY A 237 -3.67 4.19 -4.57
CA GLY A 237 -2.22 3.97 -4.41
C GLY A 237 -1.79 2.50 -4.36
N THR A 238 -2.72 1.55 -4.52
CA THR A 238 -2.41 0.14 -4.74
C THR A 238 -1.72 0.00 -6.09
N GLN A 239 -0.65 -0.79 -6.11
CA GLN A 239 0.05 -1.13 -7.33
C GLN A 239 0.23 -2.64 -7.41
N ILE A 240 -0.31 -3.23 -8.49
CA ILE A 240 -0.18 -4.64 -8.79
C ILE A 240 0.86 -4.79 -9.89
N CYS A 241 1.83 -5.66 -9.67
CA CYS A 241 2.90 -5.96 -10.61
C CYS A 241 2.88 -7.44 -10.94
N TRP A 242 3.03 -7.78 -12.22
CA TRP A 242 3.13 -9.16 -12.66
C TRP A 242 4.18 -9.36 -13.73
N LEU A 243 4.63 -10.61 -13.79
CA LEU A 243 5.59 -11.10 -14.76
C LEU A 243 4.88 -11.37 -16.08
N ARG A 244 5.60 -11.15 -17.17
CA ARG A 244 5.16 -11.61 -18.48
C ARG A 244 5.62 -13.06 -18.62
N VAL A 245 4.66 -13.96 -18.81
CA VAL A 245 4.89 -15.37 -19.16
C VAL A 245 5.16 -15.46 -20.66
#